data_AF-A0AAD2FRX7-F1
#
_entry.id   AF-A0AAD2FRX7-F1
#
_cell.length_a   1.000
_cell.length_b   1.000
_cell.length_c   1.000
_cell.angle_alpha   90.00
_cell.angle_beta   90.00
_cell.angle_gamma   90.00
#
_symmetry.space_group_name_H-M   'P 1'
#
loop_
_entity.id
_entity.type
_entity.pdbx_description
1 polymer ?
#
loop_
_entity_poly.entity_id
_entity_poly.type
_entity_poly.pdbx_seq_one_letter_code
_entity_poly.pdbx_strand_id
1 'polypeptide(L)'
;MEVLRSKNNESSPNTSITTKERASNPKWAYVFLLADVNPEEPSYQGILYNIFVSTYVLKHDPTAQSYSKADIVVMVQMSSASKESKLREESFLQRMGIKILYLEPPTATTTISTKQEDTTTTFYSLVLAKFHVLKLTTYTKVLFLDGDVLTLCNLDYLLALSEEGQVLKETVLHAMYEDPVNAGLFIVTPKQEYYDEVQDIIQRHGIPSKQENNSNWDPKVGWGDKSVDYRLWDMTPGKGWSFYCADADQGLLLYWARFVRKQVSIIVGPVIEEYSPSNYDGAPEQVTSSGALLEHSCVERDLQKHGRTGTFAANAGPMAASLPFYQDFFHMVGYSKAWELPPVRPVPNSRDEVESSSEYWYFLLQKVKDRFDSEKIIPPIEEITKSIPQPRIRGDLISVADGPDGDLVPVVV
;
A
#
# COMPACT_ATOMS: atom_id res chain seq x y z
N MET A 1 -69.72 -33.49 -36.45
CA MET A 1 -68.63 -34.43 -36.14
C MET A 1 -67.73 -33.68 -35.17
N GLU A 2 -67.92 -33.85 -33.87
CA GLU A 2 -67.31 -34.93 -33.07
C GLU A 2 -65.79 -34.77 -33.01
N VAL A 3 -65.24 -34.19 -31.94
CA VAL A 3 -65.04 -34.74 -30.57
C VAL A 3 -63.70 -35.49 -30.46
N LEU A 4 -62.81 -34.93 -29.63
CA LEU A 4 -61.82 -35.53 -28.72
C LEU A 4 -60.77 -34.44 -28.42
N ARG A 5 -60.85 -33.70 -27.30
CA ARG A 5 -60.37 -34.07 -25.96
C ARG A 5 -58.96 -34.68 -25.96
N SER A 6 -57.97 -33.86 -25.60
CA SER A 6 -57.02 -34.23 -24.54
C SER A 6 -56.92 -33.06 -23.55
N LYS A 7 -56.97 -33.38 -22.26
CA LYS A 7 -56.55 -32.49 -21.17
C LYS A 7 -55.19 -32.99 -20.72
N ASN A 8 -54.22 -32.12 -20.50
CA ASN A 8 -53.14 -32.40 -19.56
C ASN A 8 -53.02 -31.21 -18.61
N ASN A 9 -53.18 -31.51 -17.32
CA ASN A 9 -52.80 -30.61 -16.24
C ASN A 9 -51.30 -30.80 -16.01
N GLU A 10 -50.50 -29.74 -16.12
CA GLU A 10 -49.24 -29.66 -15.39
C GLU A 10 -49.23 -28.38 -14.56
N SER A 11 -49.17 -28.58 -13.24
CA SER A 11 -49.10 -27.53 -12.24
C SER A 11 -47.68 -27.00 -12.15
N SER A 12 -47.37 -25.88 -12.81
CA SER A 12 -46.12 -25.17 -12.57
C SER A 12 -46.09 -24.64 -11.13
N PRO A 13 -45.06 -24.97 -10.33
CA PRO A 13 -44.92 -24.39 -9.00
C PRO A 13 -44.59 -22.90 -9.12
N ASN A 14 -45.31 -22.07 -8.36
CA ASN A 14 -44.94 -20.67 -8.13
C ASN A 14 -43.67 -20.63 -7.27
N THR A 15 -42.49 -20.79 -7.91
CA THR A 15 -41.22 -20.48 -7.28
C THR A 15 -41.09 -18.98 -7.18
N SER A 16 -41.63 -18.40 -6.11
CA SER A 16 -41.43 -17.00 -5.76
C SER A 16 -39.95 -16.78 -5.48
N ILE A 17 -39.20 -16.31 -6.49
CA ILE A 17 -37.82 -15.86 -6.33
C ILE A 17 -37.85 -14.63 -5.42
N THR A 18 -37.67 -14.85 -4.13
CA THR A 18 -37.40 -13.79 -3.16
C THR A 18 -35.99 -13.28 -3.39
N THR A 19 -35.84 -12.31 -4.29
CA THR A 19 -34.67 -11.44 -4.41
C THR A 19 -34.52 -10.63 -3.12
N LYS A 20 -33.93 -11.27 -2.12
CA LYS A 20 -33.78 -10.74 -0.76
C LYS A 20 -32.41 -11.04 -0.14
N GLU A 21 -31.37 -10.89 -0.93
CA GLU A 21 -30.14 -10.30 -0.41
C GLU A 21 -30.08 -8.85 -0.91
N ARG A 22 -30.23 -7.90 0.03
CA ARG A 22 -29.62 -6.58 -0.19
C ARG A 22 -28.14 -6.86 -0.32
N ALA A 23 -27.56 -6.63 -1.50
CA ALA A 23 -26.12 -6.50 -1.60
C ALA A 23 -25.67 -5.51 -0.53
N SER A 24 -24.95 -6.00 0.48
CA SER A 24 -24.31 -5.12 1.45
C SER A 24 -23.39 -4.20 0.66
N ASN A 25 -23.54 -2.89 0.84
CA ASN A 25 -22.70 -1.90 0.14
C ASN A 25 -21.23 -2.38 0.20
N PRO A 26 -20.52 -2.40 -0.95
CA PRO A 26 -19.18 -2.99 -1.00
C PRO A 26 -18.31 -2.32 0.05
N LYS A 27 -17.73 -3.15 0.91
CA LYS A 27 -17.02 -2.68 2.08
C LYS A 27 -15.55 -2.64 1.70
N TRP A 28 -15.06 -1.45 1.38
CA TRP A 28 -13.66 -1.21 1.07
C TRP A 28 -12.87 -0.77 2.29
N ALA A 29 -11.54 -0.92 2.25
CA ALA A 29 -10.64 -0.31 3.21
C ALA A 29 -9.37 0.27 2.58
N TYR A 30 -8.89 1.37 3.14
CA TYR A 30 -7.48 1.76 3.09
C TYR A 30 -6.78 1.06 4.24
N VAL A 31 -5.64 0.41 3.98
CA VAL A 31 -4.90 -0.32 5.01
C VAL A 31 -3.45 0.14 5.03
N PHE A 32 -3.00 0.62 6.19
CA PHE A 32 -1.60 0.92 6.46
C PHE A 32 -0.98 -0.15 7.35
N LEU A 33 0.35 -0.24 7.36
CA LEU A 33 1.12 -1.09 8.27
C LEU A 33 2.05 -0.24 9.15
N LEU A 34 1.91 -0.37 10.45
CA LEU A 34 2.91 -0.01 11.46
C LEU A 34 3.58 -1.31 11.91
N ALA A 35 4.87 -1.49 11.62
CA ALA A 35 5.60 -2.71 11.95
C ALA A 35 6.78 -2.44 12.90
N ASP A 36 7.19 -3.47 13.65
CA ASP A 36 8.21 -3.43 14.71
C ASP A 36 7.99 -2.32 15.77
N VAL A 37 6.73 -2.07 16.14
CA VAL A 37 6.41 -0.93 16.99
C VAL A 37 6.88 -1.12 18.43
N ASN A 38 7.73 -0.22 18.90
CA ASN A 38 8.15 -0.13 20.30
C ASN A 38 7.82 1.26 20.90
N PRO A 39 6.80 1.41 21.76
CA PRO A 39 6.49 2.71 22.40
C PRO A 39 7.56 3.21 23.37
N GLU A 40 8.56 2.40 23.76
CA GLU A 40 9.74 2.89 24.48
C GLU A 40 10.76 3.57 23.54
N GLU A 41 10.72 3.27 22.24
CA GLU A 41 11.60 3.79 21.18
C GLU A 41 10.75 4.30 20.00
N PRO A 42 10.09 5.46 20.13
CA PRO A 42 8.95 5.87 19.29
C PRO A 42 9.33 6.37 17.88
N SER A 43 10.32 5.77 17.23
CA SER A 43 10.75 6.12 15.87
C SER A 43 9.64 5.91 14.82
N TYR A 44 8.65 5.05 15.12
CA TYR A 44 7.44 4.83 14.31
C TYR A 44 6.53 6.07 14.20
N GLN A 45 6.72 7.09 15.05
CA GLN A 45 5.81 8.23 15.12
C GLN A 45 5.78 9.06 13.82
N GLY A 46 6.87 9.14 13.06
CA GLY A 46 6.86 9.83 11.77
C GLY A 46 5.89 9.21 10.76
N ILE A 47 5.94 7.88 10.64
CA ILE A 47 5.00 7.08 9.87
C ILE A 47 3.57 7.25 10.39
N LEU A 48 3.37 7.20 11.71
CA LEU A 48 2.06 7.37 12.33
C LEU A 48 1.46 8.77 12.06
N TYR A 49 2.28 9.82 12.08
CA TYR A 49 1.84 11.18 11.74
C TYR A 49 1.45 11.28 10.25
N ASN A 50 2.14 10.59 9.34
CA ASN A 50 1.71 10.51 7.94
C ASN A 50 0.37 9.78 7.78
N ILE A 51 0.14 8.71 8.54
CA ILE A 51 -1.18 8.03 8.55
C ILE A 51 -2.28 8.97 9.06
N PHE A 52 -2.01 9.80 10.08
CA PHE A 52 -2.97 10.83 10.51
C PHE A 52 -3.25 11.82 9.38
N VAL A 53 -2.22 12.28 8.67
CA VAL A 53 -2.33 13.22 7.55
C VAL A 53 -3.14 12.62 6.39
N SER A 54 -2.80 11.41 5.91
CA SER A 54 -3.56 10.71 4.87
C SER A 54 -5.01 10.47 5.30
N THR A 55 -5.25 10.07 6.56
CA THR A 55 -6.61 9.94 7.11
C THR A 55 -7.37 11.28 7.08
N TYR A 56 -6.71 12.39 7.41
CA TYR A 56 -7.31 13.71 7.35
C TYR A 56 -7.76 14.05 5.93
N VAL A 57 -6.89 13.84 4.93
CA VAL A 57 -7.23 14.07 3.52
C VAL A 57 -8.41 13.19 3.07
N LEU A 58 -8.39 11.90 3.41
CA LEU A 58 -9.41 10.95 3.00
C LEU A 58 -10.79 11.18 3.67
N LYS A 59 -10.83 11.69 4.90
CA LYS A 59 -12.05 11.69 5.74
C LYS A 59 -12.51 13.04 6.27
N HIS A 60 -11.62 14.03 6.35
CA HIS A 60 -11.84 15.20 7.22
C HIS A 60 -11.53 16.55 6.57
N ASP A 61 -10.73 16.61 5.50
CA ASP A 61 -10.35 17.85 4.81
C ASP A 61 -11.59 18.56 4.21
N PRO A 62 -12.00 19.75 4.71
CA PRO A 62 -13.15 20.47 4.18
C PRO A 62 -12.94 21.01 2.76
N THR A 63 -11.71 20.93 2.21
CA THR A 63 -11.38 21.31 0.83
C THR A 63 -11.40 20.14 -0.15
N ALA A 64 -11.58 18.90 0.32
CA ALA A 64 -11.67 17.72 -0.54
C ALA A 64 -12.99 17.73 -1.36
N GLN A 65 -12.89 17.42 -2.66
CA GLN A 65 -14.06 17.30 -3.55
C GLN A 65 -15.04 16.20 -3.10
N SER A 66 -14.53 15.15 -2.45
CA SER A 66 -15.33 14.10 -1.83
C SER A 66 -14.58 13.46 -0.67
N TYR A 67 -15.31 12.94 0.31
CA TYR A 67 -14.78 12.09 1.36
C TYR A 67 -14.85 10.63 0.97
N SER A 68 -13.82 9.87 1.32
CA SER A 68 -13.80 8.42 1.19
C SER A 68 -14.93 7.77 2.01
N LYS A 69 -15.54 6.73 1.46
CA LYS A 69 -16.52 5.85 2.11
C LYS A 69 -15.88 4.60 2.70
N ALA A 70 -14.71 4.19 2.21
CA ALA A 70 -13.96 3.03 2.70
C ALA A 70 -13.56 3.19 4.18
N ASP A 71 -13.41 2.09 4.91
CA ASP A 71 -12.83 2.15 6.26
C ASP A 71 -11.34 2.53 6.19
N ILE A 72 -10.81 3.20 7.22
CA ILE A 72 -9.35 3.34 7.38
C ILE A 72 -8.90 2.35 8.44
N VAL A 73 -7.92 1.51 8.11
CA VAL A 73 -7.38 0.46 8.98
C VAL A 73 -5.87 0.65 9.11
N VAL A 74 -5.35 0.50 10.33
CA VAL A 74 -3.92 0.37 10.59
C VAL A 74 -3.67 -1.01 11.17
N MET A 75 -2.90 -1.82 10.45
CA MET A 75 -2.32 -3.05 10.99
C MET A 75 -1.12 -2.66 11.85
N VAL A 76 -1.08 -3.11 13.10
CA VAL A 76 -0.02 -2.79 14.05
C VAL A 76 0.66 -4.08 14.49
N GLN A 77 1.91 -4.28 14.10
CA GLN A 77 2.76 -5.33 14.63
C GLN A 77 3.69 -4.73 15.69
N MET A 78 3.45 -5.10 16.95
CA MET A 78 4.34 -4.71 18.06
C MET A 78 5.70 -5.41 17.91
N SER A 79 6.77 -4.73 18.29
CA SER A 79 8.11 -5.31 18.34
C SER A 79 8.18 -6.44 19.36
N SER A 80 8.92 -7.51 19.04
CA SER A 80 9.22 -8.60 19.99
C SER A 80 9.99 -8.11 21.22
N ALA A 81 10.70 -6.98 21.11
CA ALA A 81 11.41 -6.33 22.21
C ALA A 81 10.53 -5.38 23.06
N SER A 82 9.31 -5.06 22.62
CA SER A 82 8.47 -4.11 23.34
C SER A 82 7.83 -4.74 24.59
N LYS A 83 7.76 -3.96 25.67
CA LYS A 83 7.02 -4.34 26.89
C LYS A 83 5.52 -4.02 26.79
N GLU A 84 5.14 -3.24 25.79
CA GLU A 84 3.76 -2.81 25.55
C GLU A 84 3.08 -3.75 24.56
N SER A 85 1.78 -4.02 24.75
CA SER A 85 0.97 -4.81 23.80
C SER A 85 0.14 -3.95 22.85
N LYS A 86 0.21 -2.62 22.99
CA LYS A 86 -0.66 -1.64 22.33
C LYS A 86 0.07 -0.33 22.04
N LEU A 87 -0.52 0.48 21.16
CA LEU A 87 -0.09 1.86 20.91
C LEU A 87 -0.54 2.77 22.05
N ARG A 88 0.25 3.79 22.36
CA ARG A 88 -0.17 4.88 23.26
C ARG A 88 -1.18 5.80 22.58
N GLU A 89 -1.13 5.84 21.26
CA GLU A 89 -1.95 6.68 20.38
C GLU A 89 -3.29 6.04 19.96
N GLU A 90 -3.68 4.91 20.56
CA GLU A 90 -4.93 4.17 20.24
C GLU A 90 -6.19 5.04 20.38
N SER A 91 -6.27 5.90 21.40
CA SER A 91 -7.36 6.88 21.60
C SER A 91 -7.47 7.89 20.46
N PHE A 92 -6.33 8.38 19.97
CA PHE A 92 -6.23 9.38 18.90
C PHE A 92 -6.65 8.79 17.55
N LEU A 93 -6.12 7.61 17.22
CA LEU A 93 -6.50 6.83 16.04
C LEU A 93 -8.02 6.60 16.00
N GLN A 94 -8.62 6.16 17.11
CA GLN A 94 -10.06 5.95 17.23
C GLN A 94 -10.86 7.26 17.03
N ARG A 95 -10.41 8.40 17.57
CA ARG A 95 -11.05 9.71 17.34
C ARG A 95 -11.03 10.15 15.87
N MET A 96 -10.00 9.78 15.10
CA MET A 96 -9.96 10.05 13.66
C MET A 96 -10.85 9.10 12.84
N GLY A 97 -11.44 8.07 13.47
CA GLY A 97 -12.23 7.04 12.79
C GLY A 97 -11.38 5.88 12.23
N ILE A 98 -10.13 5.74 12.68
CA ILE A 98 -9.21 4.68 12.24
C ILE A 98 -9.45 3.42 13.07
N LYS A 99 -9.57 2.28 12.38
CA LYS A 99 -9.67 0.95 12.98
C LYS A 99 -8.28 0.38 13.17
N ILE A 100 -8.00 -0.19 14.33
CA ILE A 100 -6.70 -0.78 14.64
C ILE A 100 -6.85 -2.30 14.60
N LEU A 101 -5.95 -2.97 13.89
CA LEU A 101 -5.80 -4.42 13.90
C LEU A 101 -4.40 -4.76 14.40
N TYR A 102 -4.31 -5.27 15.63
CA TYR A 102 -3.04 -5.81 16.11
C TYR A 102 -2.72 -7.12 15.40
N LEU A 103 -1.52 -7.21 14.82
CA LEU A 103 -0.92 -8.42 14.31
C LEU A 103 -0.08 -9.07 15.42
N GLU A 104 0.08 -10.39 15.34
CA GLU A 104 1.03 -11.09 16.22
C GLU A 104 2.45 -10.52 16.01
N PRO A 105 3.23 -10.28 17.08
CA PRO A 105 4.65 -9.93 16.97
C PRO A 105 5.42 -10.98 16.15
N PRO A 106 6.56 -10.62 15.53
CA PRO A 106 7.40 -11.58 14.82
C PRO A 106 7.89 -12.66 15.80
N THR A 107 7.32 -13.87 15.73
CA THR A 107 7.79 -14.98 16.56
C THR A 107 9.01 -15.64 15.91
N ALA A 108 10.03 -15.94 16.71
CA ALA A 108 11.26 -16.60 16.27
C ALA A 108 11.01 -17.99 15.62
N THR A 109 9.84 -18.59 15.86
CA THR A 109 9.36 -19.83 15.22
C THR A 109 8.97 -19.70 13.75
N THR A 110 8.82 -18.49 13.22
CA THR A 110 8.57 -18.27 11.78
C THR A 110 9.87 -18.40 10.97
N THR A 111 11.02 -18.37 11.64
CA THR A 111 12.34 -18.64 11.06
C THR A 111 12.54 -20.14 10.96
N ILE A 112 12.73 -20.67 9.75
CA ILE A 112 12.89 -22.11 9.50
C ILE A 112 14.16 -22.62 10.20
N SER A 113 13.95 -23.45 11.23
CA SER A 113 14.91 -24.19 12.05
C SER A 113 16.41 -24.04 11.74
N THR A 114 17.02 -22.93 12.16
CA THR A 114 18.44 -22.90 12.55
C THR A 114 18.51 -22.75 14.07
N LYS A 115 19.49 -23.42 14.71
CA LYS A 115 19.51 -23.63 16.17
C LYS A 115 20.07 -22.45 16.97
N GLN A 116 19.73 -21.24 16.58
CA GLN A 116 20.19 -20.03 17.24
C GLN A 116 18.97 -19.14 17.51
N GLU A 117 18.75 -18.82 18.79
CA GLU A 117 17.61 -18.03 19.28
C GLU A 117 17.79 -16.54 18.96
N ASP A 118 18.11 -16.22 17.71
CA ASP A 118 18.23 -14.85 17.24
C ASP A 118 16.82 -14.30 16.98
N THR A 119 16.25 -13.68 18.02
CA THR A 119 14.89 -13.09 18.01
C THR A 119 14.82 -11.79 17.20
N THR A 120 15.80 -11.53 16.34
CA THR A 120 15.92 -10.28 15.59
C THR A 120 14.92 -10.21 14.44
N THR A 121 14.01 -9.25 14.56
CA THR A 121 13.14 -8.82 13.47
C THR A 121 13.97 -8.48 12.23
N THR A 122 13.65 -9.08 11.08
CA THR A 122 14.33 -8.80 9.81
C THR A 122 13.52 -7.83 8.94
N PHE A 123 14.21 -7.14 8.03
CA PHE A 123 13.56 -6.35 6.96
C PHE A 123 12.50 -7.19 6.22
N TYR A 124 12.85 -8.40 5.80
CA TYR A 124 11.95 -9.30 5.08
C TYR A 124 10.70 -9.66 5.89
N SER A 125 10.83 -10.03 7.15
CA SER A 125 9.67 -10.37 8.00
C SER A 125 8.72 -9.19 8.19
N LEU A 126 9.23 -7.95 8.15
CA LEU A 126 8.42 -6.73 8.25
C LEU A 126 7.71 -6.39 6.94
N VAL A 127 8.40 -6.41 5.80
CA VAL A 127 7.76 -6.12 4.50
C VAL A 127 6.80 -7.24 4.07
N LEU A 128 7.05 -8.50 4.46
CA LEU A 128 6.11 -9.60 4.24
C LEU A 128 4.86 -9.50 5.15
N ALA A 129 4.89 -8.73 6.23
CA ALA A 129 3.71 -8.50 7.06
C ALA A 129 2.60 -7.76 6.29
N LYS A 130 2.92 -7.01 5.22
CA LYS A 130 1.96 -6.39 4.29
C LYS A 130 0.88 -7.35 3.83
N PHE A 131 1.24 -8.59 3.49
CA PHE A 131 0.31 -9.58 2.93
C PHE A 131 -0.80 -10.01 3.91
N HIS A 132 -0.74 -9.64 5.19
CA HIS A 132 -1.88 -9.79 6.12
C HIS A 132 -3.16 -9.09 5.65
N VAL A 133 -3.07 -8.11 4.72
CA VAL A 133 -4.25 -7.55 4.05
C VAL A 133 -5.15 -8.61 3.41
N LEU A 134 -4.59 -9.73 2.93
CA LEU A 134 -5.33 -10.81 2.30
C LEU A 134 -6.25 -11.55 3.29
N LYS A 135 -5.98 -11.48 4.60
CA LYS A 135 -6.82 -12.05 5.66
C LYS A 135 -8.01 -11.17 6.04
N LEU A 136 -8.11 -9.95 5.50
CA LEU A 136 -9.16 -8.98 5.83
C LEU A 136 -10.49 -9.25 5.10
N THR A 137 -10.92 -10.51 5.08
CA THR A 137 -12.05 -11.06 4.30
C THR A 137 -13.43 -10.45 4.60
N THR A 138 -13.54 -9.53 5.57
CA THR A 138 -14.75 -8.71 5.77
C THR A 138 -14.89 -7.58 4.75
N TYR A 139 -13.83 -7.30 3.96
CA TYR A 139 -13.79 -6.28 2.92
C TYR A 139 -13.77 -6.94 1.54
N THR A 140 -14.41 -6.32 0.54
CA THR A 140 -14.39 -6.79 -0.87
C THR A 140 -13.13 -6.33 -1.61
N LYS A 141 -12.59 -5.17 -1.20
CA LYS A 141 -11.33 -4.60 -1.68
C LYS A 141 -10.56 -3.95 -0.55
N VAL A 142 -9.23 -4.07 -0.63
CA VAL A 142 -8.28 -3.33 0.18
C VAL A 142 -7.34 -2.58 -0.76
N LEU A 143 -7.18 -1.28 -0.53
CA LEU A 143 -6.09 -0.46 -1.06
C LEU A 143 -5.05 -0.37 0.07
N PHE A 144 -3.93 -1.06 -0.10
CA PHE A 144 -2.82 -1.01 0.83
C PHE A 144 -1.93 0.20 0.54
N LEU A 145 -1.44 0.84 1.60
CA LEU A 145 -0.55 1.99 1.57
C LEU A 145 0.62 1.78 2.55
N ASP A 146 1.84 2.01 2.09
CA ASP A 146 2.98 2.14 3.00
C ASP A 146 2.83 3.38 3.89
N GLY A 147 3.47 3.30 5.06
CA GLY A 147 3.38 4.32 6.09
C GLY A 147 3.90 5.69 5.67
N ASP A 148 4.71 5.76 4.61
CA ASP A 148 5.26 6.96 3.99
C ASP A 148 4.59 7.35 2.66
N VAL A 149 3.49 6.69 2.29
CA VAL A 149 2.61 7.14 1.20
C VAL A 149 1.56 8.13 1.73
N LEU A 150 1.66 9.36 1.27
CA LEU A 150 0.71 10.45 1.50
C LEU A 150 -0.37 10.44 0.40
N THR A 151 -1.63 10.19 0.76
CA THR A 151 -2.75 10.39 -0.19
C THR A 151 -3.00 11.88 -0.39
N LEU A 152 -3.08 12.37 -1.62
CA LEU A 152 -3.37 13.78 -1.92
C LEU A 152 -4.88 14.05 -2.05
N CYS A 153 -5.70 13.00 -2.13
CA CYS A 153 -7.15 13.05 -2.17
C CYS A 153 -7.82 11.69 -1.86
N ASN A 154 -9.15 11.60 -2.10
CA ASN A 154 -9.92 10.37 -2.10
C ASN A 154 -9.61 9.46 -3.32
N LEU A 155 -9.12 8.25 -3.07
CA LEU A 155 -8.80 7.22 -4.07
C LEU A 155 -9.90 6.14 -4.23
N ASP A 156 -11.10 6.36 -3.67
CA ASP A 156 -12.22 5.38 -3.71
C ASP A 156 -12.56 4.91 -5.15
N TYR A 157 -12.22 5.71 -6.16
CA TYR A 157 -12.42 5.37 -7.56
C TYR A 157 -11.59 4.15 -8.00
N LEU A 158 -10.36 3.97 -7.50
CA LEU A 158 -9.53 2.81 -7.85
C LEU A 158 -10.14 1.51 -7.29
N LEU A 159 -10.69 1.59 -6.08
CA LEU A 159 -11.43 0.51 -5.43
C LEU A 159 -12.71 0.16 -6.23
N ALA A 160 -13.46 1.17 -6.67
CA ALA A 160 -14.65 1.00 -7.51
C ALA A 160 -14.31 0.34 -8.86
N LEU A 161 -13.33 0.86 -9.60
CA LEU A 161 -12.93 0.33 -10.90
C LEU A 161 -12.40 -1.11 -10.82
N SER A 162 -11.74 -1.48 -9.72
CA SER A 162 -11.26 -2.86 -9.45
C SER A 162 -12.38 -3.81 -8.99
N GLU A 163 -13.43 -3.30 -8.36
CA GLU A 163 -14.64 -4.06 -7.99
C GLU A 163 -15.52 -4.32 -9.23
N GLU A 164 -15.67 -3.31 -10.10
CA GLU A 164 -16.44 -3.41 -11.34
C GLU A 164 -15.75 -4.27 -12.41
N GLY A 165 -14.42 -4.37 -12.39
CA GLY A 165 -13.65 -5.26 -13.26
C GLY A 165 -13.54 -4.83 -14.73
N GLN A 166 -14.04 -3.64 -15.08
CA GLN A 166 -14.10 -3.15 -16.47
C GLN A 166 -12.84 -2.38 -16.92
N VAL A 167 -12.15 -1.73 -15.98
CA VAL A 167 -10.96 -0.89 -16.24
C VAL A 167 -9.73 -1.40 -15.47
N LEU A 168 -9.96 -1.95 -14.28
CA LEU A 168 -8.93 -2.53 -13.42
C LEU A 168 -9.36 -3.94 -13.00
N LYS A 169 -8.43 -4.90 -12.99
CA LYS A 169 -8.67 -6.27 -12.52
C LYS A 169 -8.70 -6.35 -10.99
N GLU A 170 -8.89 -7.58 -10.48
CA GLU A 170 -9.07 -7.88 -9.07
C GLU A 170 -7.89 -7.43 -8.19
N THR A 171 -6.67 -7.59 -8.71
CA THR A 171 -5.42 -7.05 -8.15
C THR A 171 -4.94 -5.90 -9.03
N VAL A 172 -4.52 -4.79 -8.41
CA VAL A 172 -3.94 -3.62 -9.11
C VAL A 172 -2.59 -3.29 -8.52
N LEU A 173 -1.58 -3.25 -9.39
CA LEU A 173 -0.20 -2.89 -9.09
C LEU A 173 0.21 -1.66 -9.90
N HIS A 174 1.37 -1.08 -9.60
CA HIS A 174 1.92 0.03 -10.39
C HIS A 174 3.45 -0.04 -10.48
N ALA A 175 4.01 0.34 -11.62
CA ALA A 175 5.45 0.47 -11.81
C ALA A 175 5.97 1.82 -11.30
N MET A 176 7.24 1.87 -10.87
CA MET A 176 7.96 3.08 -10.42
C MET A 176 9.33 3.18 -11.12
N TYR A 177 10.20 4.10 -10.68
CA TYR A 177 11.44 4.48 -11.35
C TYR A 177 12.42 3.32 -11.59
N GLU A 178 12.66 2.47 -10.59
CA GLU A 178 13.58 1.32 -10.70
C GLU A 178 12.85 -0.04 -10.67
N ASP A 179 11.52 -0.03 -10.46
CA ASP A 179 10.73 -1.22 -10.16
C ASP A 179 9.52 -1.43 -11.08
N PRO A 180 9.30 -2.67 -11.57
CA PRO A 180 8.08 -3.03 -12.31
C PRO A 180 6.81 -3.01 -11.47
N VAL A 181 6.95 -3.17 -10.15
CA VAL A 181 5.88 -3.17 -9.17
C VAL A 181 6.44 -2.51 -7.91
N ASN A 182 5.88 -1.39 -7.50
CA ASN A 182 6.16 -0.83 -6.19
C ASN A 182 5.12 -1.33 -5.17
N ALA A 183 5.60 -1.93 -4.08
CA ALA A 183 4.73 -2.54 -3.07
C ALA A 183 4.20 -1.53 -2.03
N GLY A 184 4.49 -0.23 -2.18
CA GLY A 184 3.98 0.82 -1.30
C GLY A 184 2.56 1.27 -1.59
N LEU A 185 2.01 0.93 -2.77
CA LEU A 185 0.59 1.10 -3.06
C LEU A 185 0.10 -0.02 -3.98
N PHE A 186 -0.85 -0.82 -3.50
CA PHE A 186 -1.51 -1.84 -4.32
C PHE A 186 -2.95 -2.09 -3.88
N ILE A 187 -3.75 -2.68 -4.77
CA ILE A 187 -5.13 -3.11 -4.48
C ILE A 187 -5.23 -4.62 -4.61
N VAL A 188 -5.93 -5.24 -3.67
CA VAL A 188 -6.27 -6.68 -3.69
C VAL A 188 -7.70 -6.90 -3.20
N THR A 189 -8.31 -8.02 -3.61
CA THR A 189 -9.47 -8.59 -2.91
C THR A 189 -8.98 -9.55 -1.82
N PRO A 190 -9.28 -9.30 -0.53
CA PRO A 190 -8.87 -10.18 0.56
C PRO A 190 -9.55 -11.56 0.50
N LYS A 191 -8.74 -12.62 0.41
CA LYS A 191 -9.19 -14.02 0.54
C LYS A 191 -8.15 -14.84 1.31
N GLN A 192 -8.62 -15.76 2.16
CA GLN A 192 -7.72 -16.66 2.89
C GLN A 192 -6.90 -17.54 1.93
N GLU A 193 -7.53 -18.04 0.85
CA GLU A 193 -6.84 -18.78 -0.22
C GLU A 193 -5.64 -18.00 -0.82
N TYR A 194 -5.78 -16.68 -1.00
CA TYR A 194 -4.70 -15.84 -1.53
C TYR A 194 -3.57 -15.65 -0.52
N TYR A 195 -3.90 -15.53 0.76
CA TYR A 195 -2.88 -15.50 1.82
C TYR A 195 -2.11 -16.81 1.87
N ASP A 196 -2.81 -17.95 1.81
CA ASP A 196 -2.22 -19.29 1.87
C ASP A 196 -1.32 -19.56 0.65
N GLU A 197 -1.71 -19.12 -0.56
CA GLU A 197 -0.85 -19.13 -1.75
C GLU A 197 0.45 -18.33 -1.55
N VAL A 198 0.35 -17.12 -0.98
CA VAL A 198 1.54 -16.28 -0.70
C VAL A 198 2.45 -16.95 0.33
N GLN A 199 1.90 -17.57 1.38
CA GLN A 199 2.69 -18.32 2.37
C GLN A 199 3.37 -19.55 1.74
N ASP A 200 2.71 -20.28 0.84
CA ASP A 200 3.32 -21.41 0.11
C ASP A 200 4.49 -20.94 -0.79
N ILE A 201 4.36 -19.80 -1.47
CA ILE A 201 5.46 -19.22 -2.26
C ILE A 201 6.65 -18.89 -1.34
N ILE A 202 6.42 -18.20 -0.22
CA ILE A 202 7.47 -17.88 0.77
C ILE A 202 8.12 -19.15 1.31
N GLN A 203 7.33 -20.18 1.62
CA GLN A 203 7.84 -21.45 2.15
C GLN A 203 8.69 -22.22 1.13
N ARG A 204 8.28 -22.24 -0.15
CA ARG A 204 9.01 -22.96 -1.22
C ARG A 204 10.33 -22.31 -1.60
N HIS A 205 10.40 -20.98 -1.60
CA HIS A 205 11.60 -20.23 -2.00
C HIS A 205 12.48 -19.81 -0.83
N GLY A 206 11.94 -19.84 0.39
CA GLY A 206 12.60 -19.35 1.60
C GLY A 206 12.57 -17.83 1.67
N ILE A 207 12.80 -17.31 2.88
CA ILE A 207 13.09 -15.89 3.09
C ILE A 207 14.60 -15.71 2.97
N PRO A 208 15.12 -14.71 2.21
CA PRO A 208 16.55 -14.42 2.19
C PRO A 208 17.07 -14.10 3.59
N SER A 209 17.91 -14.96 4.16
CA SER A 209 18.54 -14.69 5.45
C SER A 209 19.81 -13.84 5.24
N LYS A 210 19.97 -12.77 6.03
CA LYS A 210 21.16 -11.90 5.94
C LYS A 210 22.48 -12.56 6.37
N GLN A 211 22.43 -13.74 7.00
CA GLN A 211 23.58 -14.30 7.75
C GLN A 211 24.18 -15.60 7.17
N GLU A 212 23.60 -16.21 6.14
CA GLU A 212 24.18 -17.43 5.55
C GLU A 212 24.17 -17.40 4.02
N ASN A 213 25.13 -18.13 3.41
CA ASN A 213 25.16 -18.44 1.97
C ASN A 213 24.01 -19.38 1.52
N ASN A 214 22.88 -19.38 2.26
CA ASN A 214 21.73 -20.26 2.15
C ASN A 214 20.42 -19.50 1.82
N SER A 215 20.51 -18.25 1.36
CA SER A 215 19.38 -17.69 0.61
C SER A 215 19.19 -18.53 -0.65
N ASN A 216 18.09 -19.30 -0.70
CA ASN A 216 17.72 -20.09 -1.88
C ASN A 216 17.23 -19.21 -3.03
N TRP A 217 17.09 -17.90 -2.81
CA TRP A 217 16.72 -16.94 -3.84
C TRP A 217 17.93 -16.62 -4.73
N ASP A 218 17.87 -17.08 -5.99
CA ASP A 218 18.82 -16.74 -7.05
C ASP A 218 18.16 -15.72 -7.99
N PRO A 219 18.71 -14.51 -8.22
CA PRO A 219 18.11 -13.51 -9.12
C PRO A 219 17.93 -13.98 -10.58
N LYS A 220 18.58 -15.08 -10.99
CA LYS A 220 18.36 -15.73 -12.31
C LYS A 220 17.13 -16.63 -12.36
N VAL A 221 16.54 -16.94 -11.20
CA VAL A 221 15.35 -17.77 -11.01
C VAL A 221 14.21 -16.98 -10.37
N GLY A 222 14.56 -16.03 -9.49
CA GLY A 222 13.69 -15.34 -8.56
C GLY A 222 12.70 -16.29 -7.90
N TRP A 223 11.43 -15.90 -7.93
CA TRP A 223 10.32 -16.67 -7.36
C TRP A 223 9.87 -17.88 -8.21
N GLY A 224 10.68 -18.31 -9.18
CA GLY A 224 10.45 -19.54 -9.96
C GLY A 224 10.18 -19.33 -11.45
N ASP A 225 10.20 -18.09 -11.95
CA ASP A 225 10.18 -17.79 -13.38
C ASP A 225 11.49 -17.12 -13.81
N LYS A 226 12.24 -17.75 -14.72
CA LYS A 226 13.54 -17.25 -15.18
C LYS A 226 13.45 -16.10 -16.20
N SER A 227 12.24 -15.76 -16.61
CA SER A 227 11.93 -15.02 -17.82
C SER A 227 10.93 -13.88 -17.57
N VAL A 228 11.05 -13.19 -16.43
CA VAL A 228 10.34 -11.93 -16.24
C VAL A 228 10.86 -10.89 -17.24
N ASP A 229 9.99 -10.43 -18.12
CA ASP A 229 10.11 -9.16 -18.81
C ASP A 229 9.18 -8.13 -18.12
N TYR A 230 9.49 -6.85 -18.19
CA TYR A 230 8.65 -5.82 -17.59
C TYR A 230 8.90 -4.45 -18.23
N ARG A 231 8.07 -3.47 -17.85
CA ARG A 231 8.29 -2.05 -18.12
C ARG A 231 8.24 -1.25 -16.82
N LEU A 232 9.09 -0.24 -16.76
CA LEU A 232 9.10 0.78 -15.72
C LEU A 232 8.08 1.88 -16.06
N TRP A 233 7.78 2.78 -15.12
CA TRP A 233 6.77 3.84 -15.30
C TRP A 233 6.98 4.73 -16.56
N ASP A 234 8.22 4.88 -17.03
CA ASP A 234 8.60 5.66 -18.21
C ASP A 234 8.53 4.84 -19.52
N MET A 235 8.00 3.61 -19.44
CA MET A 235 7.97 2.58 -20.49
C MET A 235 9.34 1.94 -20.80
N THR A 236 10.40 2.23 -20.05
CA THR A 236 11.70 1.58 -20.22
C THR A 236 11.58 0.07 -19.94
N PRO A 237 11.98 -0.81 -20.89
CA PRO A 237 11.86 -2.25 -20.71
C PRO A 237 12.98 -2.80 -19.81
N GLY A 238 12.61 -3.64 -18.85
CA GLY A 238 13.53 -4.39 -17.99
C GLY A 238 13.33 -5.90 -18.08
N LYS A 239 14.27 -6.67 -17.52
CA LYS A 239 14.25 -8.15 -17.53
C LYS A 239 14.90 -8.75 -16.29
N GLY A 240 14.44 -9.94 -15.90
CA GLY A 240 14.95 -10.71 -14.76
C GLY A 240 14.47 -10.16 -13.41
N TRP A 241 15.10 -10.62 -12.33
CA TRP A 241 14.78 -10.21 -10.96
C TRP A 241 15.88 -9.32 -10.36
N SER A 242 16.40 -8.36 -11.13
CA SER A 242 17.47 -7.45 -10.70
C SER A 242 16.96 -6.04 -10.38
N PHE A 243 15.68 -5.89 -10.04
CA PHE A 243 15.07 -4.65 -9.57
C PHE A 243 15.04 -4.58 -8.03
N TYR A 244 14.70 -3.44 -7.46
CA TYR A 244 14.74 -3.24 -6.00
C TYR A 244 13.68 -4.10 -5.30
N CYS A 245 14.05 -4.71 -4.16
CA CYS A 245 13.18 -5.64 -3.42
C CYS A 245 12.58 -6.78 -4.26
N ALA A 246 13.26 -7.21 -5.35
CA ALA A 246 12.86 -8.35 -6.17
C ALA A 246 12.89 -9.69 -5.39
N ASP A 247 13.61 -9.77 -4.29
CA ASP A 247 13.69 -10.88 -3.32
C ASP A 247 12.80 -10.69 -2.09
N ALA A 248 11.99 -9.62 -2.07
CA ALA A 248 11.11 -9.26 -0.98
C ALA A 248 9.66 -9.06 -1.47
N ASP A 249 8.94 -8.10 -0.88
CA ASP A 249 7.53 -7.83 -1.16
C ASP A 249 7.26 -7.43 -2.62
N GLN A 250 8.08 -6.59 -3.25
CA GLN A 250 7.89 -6.13 -4.64
C GLN A 250 7.94 -7.29 -5.64
N GLY A 251 8.98 -8.13 -5.55
CA GLY A 251 9.11 -9.31 -6.41
C GLY A 251 8.06 -10.39 -6.11
N LEU A 252 7.75 -10.63 -4.84
CA LEU A 252 6.72 -11.59 -4.44
C LEU A 252 5.33 -11.16 -4.92
N LEU A 253 4.99 -9.88 -4.79
CA LEU A 253 3.72 -9.31 -5.24
C LEU A 253 3.57 -9.40 -6.76
N LEU A 254 4.63 -9.08 -7.52
CA LEU A 254 4.67 -9.29 -8.97
C LEU A 254 4.49 -10.79 -9.32
N TYR A 255 5.25 -11.68 -8.68
CA TYR A 255 5.19 -13.11 -8.95
C TYR A 255 3.80 -13.69 -8.69
N TRP A 256 3.27 -13.47 -7.48
CA TRP A 256 1.96 -13.97 -7.09
C TRP A 256 0.85 -13.42 -8.00
N ALA A 257 0.80 -12.11 -8.24
CA ALA A 257 -0.29 -11.50 -9.00
C ALA A 257 -0.24 -11.84 -10.51
N ARG A 258 0.95 -11.77 -11.13
CA ARG A 258 1.12 -11.96 -12.59
C ARG A 258 1.35 -13.41 -13.00
N PHE A 259 2.13 -14.18 -12.24
CA PHE A 259 2.58 -15.51 -12.67
C PHE A 259 1.74 -16.64 -12.05
N VAL A 260 1.32 -16.50 -10.79
CA VAL A 260 0.48 -17.50 -10.09
C VAL A 260 -1.01 -17.25 -10.34
N ARG A 261 -1.54 -16.10 -9.92
CA ARG A 261 -2.96 -15.72 -10.11
C ARG A 261 -3.30 -15.37 -11.55
N LYS A 262 -2.36 -14.73 -12.27
CA LYS A 262 -2.54 -14.27 -13.66
C LYS A 262 -3.77 -13.38 -13.80
N GLN A 263 -4.05 -12.52 -12.83
CA GLN A 263 -5.29 -11.74 -12.76
C GLN A 263 -5.00 -10.35 -12.17
N VAL A 264 -4.25 -9.56 -12.94
CA VAL A 264 -3.69 -8.30 -12.46
C VAL A 264 -3.73 -7.21 -13.54
N SER A 265 -4.01 -5.98 -13.11
CA SER A 265 -3.72 -4.76 -13.86
C SER A 265 -2.47 -4.11 -13.28
N ILE A 266 -1.45 -3.88 -14.10
CA ILE A 266 -0.25 -3.14 -13.72
C ILE A 266 -0.32 -1.76 -14.39
N ILE A 267 -0.41 -0.70 -13.60
CA ILE A 267 -0.35 0.68 -14.11
C ILE A 267 1.11 0.99 -14.42
N VAL A 268 1.41 1.21 -15.70
CA VAL A 268 2.75 1.48 -16.21
C VAL A 268 2.70 2.82 -16.92
N GLY A 269 2.85 3.89 -16.14
CA GLY A 269 2.84 5.26 -16.66
C GLY A 269 1.59 5.62 -17.48
N PRO A 270 1.71 5.83 -18.81
CA PRO A 270 0.60 6.19 -19.69
C PRO A 270 -0.31 5.01 -20.07
N VAL A 271 0.01 3.77 -19.66
CA VAL A 271 -0.78 2.57 -19.97
C VAL A 271 -1.16 1.76 -18.72
N ILE A 272 -2.12 0.86 -18.89
CA ILE A 272 -2.47 -0.19 -17.93
C ILE A 272 -2.28 -1.52 -18.66
N GLU A 273 -1.42 -2.38 -18.11
CA GLU A 273 -1.13 -3.71 -18.63
C GLU A 273 -2.00 -4.74 -17.93
N GLU A 274 -2.75 -5.50 -18.70
CA GLU A 274 -3.72 -6.45 -18.19
C GLU A 274 -3.30 -7.89 -18.46
N TYR A 275 -3.18 -8.68 -17.38
CA TYR A 275 -2.83 -10.09 -17.44
C TYR A 275 -4.00 -10.96 -16.99
N SER A 276 -4.26 -12.03 -17.76
CA SER A 276 -5.36 -12.98 -17.55
C SER A 276 -4.85 -14.43 -17.63
N PRO A 277 -5.61 -15.42 -17.13
CA PRO A 277 -5.27 -16.84 -17.32
C PRO A 277 -5.46 -17.31 -18.77
N SER A 278 -6.26 -16.60 -19.58
CA SER A 278 -6.64 -16.98 -20.95
C SER A 278 -5.52 -16.83 -21.98
N ASN A 279 -4.58 -15.91 -21.77
CA ASN A 279 -3.51 -15.60 -22.73
C ASN A 279 -2.11 -15.65 -22.07
N TYR A 280 -1.77 -16.77 -21.42
CA TYR A 280 -0.49 -16.87 -20.71
C TYR A 280 0.68 -17.34 -21.60
N ASP A 281 1.10 -16.48 -22.54
CA ASP A 281 2.42 -16.54 -23.18
C ASP A 281 3.47 -15.65 -22.46
N GLY A 282 3.04 -14.91 -21.44
CA GLY A 282 3.82 -13.96 -20.66
C GLY A 282 3.55 -12.50 -21.00
N ALA A 283 2.99 -12.21 -22.18
CA ALA A 283 2.61 -10.87 -22.59
C ALA A 283 1.29 -10.41 -21.93
N PRO A 284 1.04 -9.10 -21.80
CA PRO A 284 -0.28 -8.60 -21.43
C PRO A 284 -1.31 -8.95 -22.51
N GLU A 285 -2.48 -9.44 -22.10
CA GLU A 285 -3.64 -9.72 -22.96
C GLU A 285 -4.18 -8.42 -23.58
N GLN A 286 -4.18 -7.35 -22.78
CA GLN A 286 -4.71 -6.05 -23.17
C GLN A 286 -3.80 -4.94 -22.60
N VAL A 287 -3.64 -3.88 -23.38
CA VAL A 287 -2.94 -2.64 -22.97
C VAL A 287 -3.89 -1.48 -23.22
N THR A 288 -4.46 -0.92 -22.17
CA THR A 288 -5.33 0.27 -22.25
C THR A 288 -4.53 1.52 -21.92
N SER A 289 -5.04 2.70 -22.30
CA SER A 289 -4.45 3.95 -21.84
C SER A 289 -4.85 4.21 -20.38
N SER A 290 -3.88 4.59 -19.54
CA SER A 290 -4.17 5.07 -18.18
C SER A 290 -4.99 6.36 -18.17
N GLY A 291 -5.16 7.02 -19.32
CA GLY A 291 -6.14 8.08 -19.54
C GLY A 291 -7.58 7.71 -19.18
N ALA A 292 -7.93 6.41 -19.10
CA ALA A 292 -9.20 5.96 -18.54
C ALA A 292 -9.39 6.37 -17.06
N LEU A 293 -8.31 6.53 -16.30
CA LEU A 293 -8.34 6.99 -14.90
C LEU A 293 -8.48 8.52 -14.79
N LEU A 294 -8.29 9.27 -15.89
CA LEU A 294 -8.18 10.73 -15.92
C LEU A 294 -9.54 11.46 -15.77
N GLU A 295 -10.66 10.74 -15.83
CA GLU A 295 -11.99 11.24 -15.47
C GLU A 295 -12.33 11.00 -13.99
N HIS A 296 -11.50 10.23 -13.28
CA HIS A 296 -11.70 9.84 -11.89
C HIS A 296 -10.66 10.45 -10.94
N SER A 297 -9.47 10.76 -11.44
CA SER A 297 -8.45 11.50 -10.69
C SER A 297 -9.00 12.85 -10.20
N CYS A 298 -8.72 13.10 -8.94
CA CYS A 298 -9.22 14.18 -8.10
C CYS A 298 -8.41 15.49 -8.22
N VAL A 299 -7.17 15.40 -8.71
CA VAL A 299 -6.25 16.54 -8.81
C VAL A 299 -6.53 17.28 -10.12
N GLU A 300 -6.85 18.57 -10.02
CA GLU A 300 -7.19 19.37 -11.21
C GLU A 300 -6.02 19.43 -12.20
N ARG A 301 -6.30 19.11 -13.47
CA ARG A 301 -5.30 19.12 -14.56
C ARG A 301 -4.74 20.50 -14.93
N ASP A 302 -5.16 21.57 -14.25
CA ASP A 302 -4.81 22.94 -14.65
C ASP A 302 -3.40 23.33 -14.15
N LEU A 303 -2.41 22.67 -14.77
CA LEU A 303 -0.97 22.89 -14.67
C LEU A 303 -0.54 24.33 -15.05
N GLN A 304 -1.47 25.16 -15.56
CA GLN A 304 -1.22 26.56 -15.91
C GLN A 304 -1.80 27.54 -14.88
N LYS A 305 -2.98 27.29 -14.31
CA LYS A 305 -3.50 28.10 -13.19
C LYS A 305 -2.69 27.92 -11.91
N HIS A 306 -2.27 26.69 -11.64
CA HIS A 306 -1.37 26.40 -10.54
C HIS A 306 0.05 26.36 -11.13
N GLY A 307 0.83 27.44 -10.95
CA GLY A 307 2.25 27.52 -11.36
C GLY A 307 3.19 26.61 -10.56
N ARG A 308 2.72 25.40 -10.25
CA ARG A 308 3.20 24.46 -9.23
C ARG A 308 3.30 23.03 -9.78
N THR A 309 3.81 22.92 -11.00
CA THR A 309 4.30 21.66 -11.57
C THR A 309 5.40 20.99 -10.72
N GLY A 310 5.94 21.65 -9.70
CA GLY A 310 6.97 21.11 -8.79
C GLY A 310 6.48 20.55 -7.46
N THR A 311 5.28 20.92 -6.97
CA THR A 311 4.90 20.66 -5.56
C THR A 311 4.74 19.17 -5.25
N PHE A 312 4.11 18.41 -6.16
CA PHE A 312 3.82 16.98 -5.99
C PHE A 312 4.57 16.07 -6.99
N ALA A 313 5.45 16.64 -7.81
CA ALA A 313 6.11 15.94 -8.91
C ALA A 313 7.27 15.01 -8.51
N ALA A 314 7.53 14.84 -7.22
CA ALA A 314 8.71 14.13 -6.73
C ALA A 314 8.59 12.59 -6.75
N ASN A 315 7.41 12.01 -7.04
CA ASN A 315 7.23 10.54 -7.14
C ASN A 315 8.11 9.87 -8.21
N ALA A 316 8.20 10.50 -9.39
CA ALA A 316 9.01 10.03 -10.52
C ALA A 316 9.31 11.19 -11.51
N GLY A 317 9.42 12.41 -11.00
CA GLY A 317 9.72 13.62 -11.77
C GLY A 317 8.52 14.23 -12.51
N PRO A 318 8.76 15.35 -13.25
CA PRO A 318 7.69 16.18 -13.83
C PRO A 318 6.75 15.47 -14.80
N MET A 319 7.19 14.38 -15.45
CA MET A 319 6.33 13.60 -16.34
C MET A 319 5.31 12.77 -15.56
N ALA A 320 5.73 12.07 -14.50
CA ALA A 320 4.82 11.30 -13.66
C ALA A 320 3.76 12.17 -12.99
N ALA A 321 4.12 13.40 -12.62
CA ALA A 321 3.21 14.41 -12.08
C ALA A 321 2.04 14.79 -12.99
N SER A 322 2.09 14.44 -14.28
CA SER A 322 1.02 14.68 -15.26
C SER A 322 0.19 13.43 -15.58
N LEU A 323 0.53 12.28 -14.98
CA LEU A 323 -0.14 11.00 -15.22
C LEU A 323 -1.25 10.78 -14.18
N PRO A 324 -2.45 10.31 -14.59
CA PRO A 324 -3.66 10.34 -13.76
C PRO A 324 -3.52 9.68 -12.39
N PHE A 325 -2.84 8.55 -12.33
CA PHE A 325 -2.66 7.76 -11.11
C PHE A 325 -1.55 8.33 -10.22
N TYR A 326 -0.42 8.72 -10.82
CA TYR A 326 0.80 9.12 -10.10
C TYR A 326 0.72 10.52 -9.48
N GLN A 327 -0.28 11.33 -9.86
CA GLN A 327 -0.55 12.66 -9.29
C GLN A 327 -1.46 12.64 -8.06
N ASP A 328 -2.14 11.52 -7.75
CA ASP A 328 -3.15 11.44 -6.68
C ASP A 328 -2.56 11.07 -5.29
N PHE A 329 -1.28 10.71 -5.23
CA PHE A 329 -0.54 10.38 -4.00
C PHE A 329 0.89 10.94 -4.04
N PHE A 330 1.62 10.87 -2.93
CA PHE A 330 3.03 11.19 -2.84
C PHE A 330 3.76 10.14 -1.98
N HIS A 331 4.74 9.44 -2.54
CA HIS A 331 5.53 8.40 -1.85
C HIS A 331 6.83 9.01 -1.33
N MET A 332 6.97 9.15 -0.01
CA MET A 332 8.13 9.74 0.65
C MET A 332 9.32 8.77 0.76
N VAL A 333 9.82 8.30 -0.38
CA VAL A 333 10.95 7.34 -0.44
C VAL A 333 12.24 7.89 0.17
N GLY A 334 13.01 7.02 0.81
CA GLY A 334 14.36 7.31 1.31
C GLY A 334 14.46 8.52 2.24
N TYR A 335 15.16 9.57 1.79
CA TYR A 335 15.44 10.79 2.58
C TYR A 335 14.38 11.89 2.42
N SER A 336 13.32 11.67 1.62
CA SER A 336 12.29 12.68 1.34
C SER A 336 11.18 12.75 2.40
N LYS A 337 11.26 11.90 3.42
CA LYS A 337 10.34 11.80 4.57
C LYS A 337 10.22 13.13 5.30
N ALA A 338 9.02 13.72 5.26
CA ALA A 338 8.79 15.08 5.74
C ALA A 338 9.14 15.26 7.22
N TRP A 339 8.99 14.22 8.04
CA TRP A 339 9.33 14.22 9.47
C TRP A 339 10.83 13.99 9.78
N GLU A 340 11.65 13.68 8.77
CA GLU A 340 13.12 13.57 8.93
C GLU A 340 13.84 14.89 8.62
N LEU A 341 13.18 15.81 7.90
CA LEU A 341 13.73 17.11 7.51
C LEU A 341 12.99 18.27 8.21
N PRO A 342 13.68 19.19 8.91
CA PRO A 342 13.03 20.34 9.51
C PRO A 342 12.31 21.20 8.45
N PRO A 343 11.18 21.85 8.79
CA PRO A 343 10.49 22.71 7.85
C PRO A 343 11.40 23.87 7.42
N VAL A 344 11.58 24.04 6.11
CA VAL A 344 12.53 25.02 5.52
C VAL A 344 12.10 26.48 5.80
N ARG A 345 10.81 26.69 6.02
CA ARG A 345 10.18 27.98 6.38
C ARG A 345 8.98 27.72 7.32
N PRO A 346 8.39 28.76 7.94
CA PRO A 346 7.19 28.59 8.77
C PRO A 346 6.07 27.86 8.02
N VAL A 347 5.29 27.05 8.75
CA VAL A 347 4.18 26.28 8.18
C VAL A 347 3.19 27.21 7.48
N PRO A 348 2.81 26.95 6.21
CA PRO A 348 1.78 27.71 5.50
C PRO A 348 0.48 27.87 6.29
N ASN A 349 -0.17 29.03 6.23
CA ASN A 349 -1.47 29.24 6.88
C ASN A 349 -2.63 28.71 6.02
N SER A 350 -2.47 28.79 4.69
CA SER A 350 -3.42 28.35 3.67
C SER A 350 -2.81 27.29 2.73
N ARG A 351 -3.67 26.52 2.06
CA ARG A 351 -3.25 25.55 1.02
C ARG A 351 -2.59 26.27 -0.16
N ASP A 352 -3.02 27.51 -0.45
CA ASP A 352 -2.49 28.34 -1.52
C ASP A 352 -1.07 28.86 -1.24
N GLU A 353 -0.58 28.79 -0.01
CA GLU A 353 0.80 29.13 0.36
C GLU A 353 1.79 27.95 0.23
N VAL A 354 1.31 26.71 0.04
CA VAL A 354 2.13 25.48 0.02
C VAL A 354 2.91 25.33 -1.30
N GLU A 355 4.23 25.13 -1.22
CA GLU A 355 5.13 25.06 -2.40
C GLU A 355 5.75 23.67 -2.62
N SER A 356 5.86 22.80 -1.59
CA SER A 356 6.34 21.42 -1.72
C SER A 356 5.45 20.37 -1.02
N SER A 357 5.57 19.09 -1.37
CA SER A 357 4.89 17.98 -0.66
C SER A 357 5.22 17.94 0.83
N SER A 358 6.47 18.21 1.22
CA SER A 358 6.85 18.23 2.64
C SER A 358 6.16 19.37 3.39
N GLU A 359 6.02 20.55 2.76
CA GLU A 359 5.21 21.64 3.31
C GLU A 359 3.71 21.33 3.34
N TYR A 360 3.19 20.58 2.34
CA TYR A 360 1.81 20.13 2.34
C TYR A 360 1.54 19.19 3.51
N TRP A 361 2.47 18.26 3.76
CA TRP A 361 2.42 17.35 4.91
C TRP A 361 2.43 18.13 6.24
N TYR A 362 3.34 19.10 6.40
CA TYR A 362 3.38 19.95 7.60
C TYR A 362 2.11 20.80 7.78
N PHE A 363 1.59 21.39 6.69
CA PHE A 363 0.33 22.14 6.68
C PHE A 363 -0.84 21.26 7.15
N LEU A 364 -0.97 20.05 6.60
CA LEU A 364 -2.03 19.11 6.96
C LEU A 364 -1.84 18.57 8.39
N LEU A 365 -0.62 18.29 8.83
CA LEU A 365 -0.36 17.84 10.20
C LEU A 365 -0.71 18.93 11.22
N GLN A 366 -0.51 20.21 10.91
CA GLN A 366 -1.04 21.30 11.72
C GLN A 366 -2.58 21.26 11.78
N LYS A 367 -3.29 20.99 10.67
CA LYS A 367 -4.76 20.85 10.69
C LYS A 367 -5.24 19.61 11.47
N VAL A 368 -4.50 18.50 11.40
CA VAL A 368 -4.71 17.31 12.26
C VAL A 368 -4.57 17.72 13.73
N LYS A 369 -3.48 18.41 14.07
CA LYS A 369 -3.18 18.87 15.42
C LYS A 369 -4.28 19.78 15.97
N ASP A 370 -4.64 20.83 15.23
CA ASP A 370 -5.66 21.81 15.61
C ASP A 370 -7.04 21.16 15.87
N ARG A 371 -7.35 20.05 15.20
CA ARG A 371 -8.69 19.41 15.23
C ARG A 371 -8.79 18.20 16.15
N PHE A 372 -7.73 17.41 16.32
CA PHE A 372 -7.78 16.10 17.00
C PHE A 372 -6.83 15.95 18.19
N ASP A 373 -5.83 16.82 18.33
CA ASP A 373 -4.74 16.68 19.31
C ASP A 373 -5.04 17.31 20.67
N SER A 374 -6.21 16.98 21.23
CA SER A 374 -6.57 17.37 22.61
C SER A 374 -5.64 16.80 23.68
N GLU A 375 -4.93 15.70 23.36
CA GLU A 375 -4.03 14.97 24.26
C GLU A 375 -2.56 15.41 24.13
N LYS A 376 -2.22 16.27 23.15
CA LYS A 376 -0.84 16.71 22.85
C LYS A 376 0.12 15.57 22.54
N ILE A 377 -0.37 14.59 21.78
CA ILE A 377 0.40 13.46 21.23
C ILE A 377 1.36 13.95 20.14
N ILE A 378 0.92 14.90 19.30
CA ILE A 378 1.80 15.50 18.29
C ILE A 378 2.63 16.59 19.01
N PRO A 379 3.96 16.65 18.85
CA PRO A 379 4.77 17.74 19.40
C PRO A 379 4.47 19.09 18.70
N PRO A 380 5.13 20.21 19.10
CA PRO A 380 5.20 21.39 18.25
C PRO A 380 5.78 21.04 16.87
N ILE A 381 5.27 21.65 15.80
CA ILE A 381 5.62 21.25 14.43
C ILE A 381 7.13 21.47 14.15
N GLU A 382 7.67 22.56 14.69
CA GLU A 382 9.08 22.94 14.68
C GLU A 382 10.01 22.03 15.51
N GLU A 383 9.45 21.10 16.28
CA GLU A 383 10.17 20.11 17.09
C GLU A 383 10.06 18.67 16.57
N ILE A 384 9.17 18.39 15.60
CA ILE A 384 8.91 17.04 15.07
C ILE A 384 10.22 16.27 14.77
N THR A 385 11.10 16.87 13.98
CA THR A 385 12.35 16.21 13.52
C THR A 385 13.41 16.03 14.60
N LYS A 386 13.25 16.69 15.75
CA LYS A 386 14.07 16.51 16.96
C LYS A 386 13.44 15.50 17.93
N SER A 387 12.11 15.36 17.88
CA SER A 387 11.32 14.51 18.77
C SER A 387 11.28 13.04 18.34
N ILE A 388 11.36 12.77 17.03
CA ILE A 388 11.33 11.41 16.48
C ILE A 388 12.76 10.85 16.46
N PRO A 389 13.05 9.73 17.15
CA PRO A 389 14.34 9.06 17.05
C PRO A 389 14.62 8.58 15.62
N GLN A 390 15.87 8.67 15.17
CA GLN A 390 16.28 8.16 13.85
C GLN A 390 16.11 6.63 13.76
N PRO A 391 15.72 6.08 12.59
CA PRO A 391 15.49 4.65 12.41
C PRO A 391 16.80 3.83 12.28
N ARG A 392 16.86 2.62 12.90
CA ARG A 392 17.86 1.55 12.65
C ARG A 392 17.98 1.23 11.17
N ILE A 393 16.86 0.71 10.66
CA ILE A 393 16.74 0.14 9.33
C ILE A 393 16.04 1.21 8.52
N ARG A 394 16.83 2.04 7.83
CA ARG A 394 16.28 2.98 6.85
C ARG A 394 15.81 2.19 5.64
N GLY A 395 14.52 1.85 5.65
CA GLY A 395 13.75 1.44 4.49
C GLY A 395 12.50 2.30 4.40
N ASP A 396 11.75 2.17 3.31
CA ASP A 396 10.53 2.96 3.11
C ASP A 396 9.49 2.66 4.23
N LEU A 397 9.46 1.43 4.74
CA LEU A 397 8.51 1.01 5.79
C LEU A 397 8.91 1.17 7.27
N ILE A 398 10.21 1.25 7.61
CA ILE A 398 10.68 0.73 8.92
C ILE A 398 11.41 1.78 9.77
N SER A 399 11.22 1.66 11.08
CA SER A 399 11.93 2.44 12.10
C SER A 399 12.09 1.68 13.43
N VAL A 400 13.30 1.65 13.98
CA VAL A 400 13.65 1.09 15.32
C VAL A 400 14.81 1.93 15.88
N ALA A 401 15.39 1.71 17.07
CA ALA A 401 16.61 2.43 17.53
C ALA A 401 17.76 1.46 17.90
N ASP A 402 18.97 1.59 17.31
CA ASP A 402 19.95 0.46 17.31
C ASP A 402 20.56 0.08 18.66
N GLY A 403 20.87 -1.22 18.79
CA GLY A 403 21.71 -1.72 19.87
C GLY A 403 23.16 -1.27 19.65
N PRO A 404 23.99 -1.18 20.70
CA PRO A 404 25.38 -0.78 20.55
C PRO A 404 26.17 -1.80 19.72
N ASP A 405 27.12 -1.29 18.94
CA ASP A 405 28.19 -2.00 18.23
C ASP A 405 27.81 -2.74 16.93
N GLY A 406 27.80 -2.01 15.81
CA GLY A 406 27.73 -2.59 14.45
C GLY A 406 28.05 -1.58 13.34
N ASP A 407 29.27 -1.61 12.79
CA ASP A 407 29.67 -0.75 11.66
C ASP A 407 28.91 -1.09 10.37
N LEU A 408 28.03 -0.19 9.92
CA LEU A 408 27.36 -0.29 8.63
C LEU A 408 28.31 0.11 7.49
N VAL A 409 28.84 -0.90 6.78
CA VAL A 409 29.48 -0.70 5.47
C VAL A 409 28.41 -0.24 4.47
N PRO A 410 28.63 0.85 3.72
CA PRO A 410 27.67 1.29 2.71
C PRO A 410 27.55 0.25 1.60
N VAL A 411 26.36 -0.33 1.45
CA VAL A 411 26.01 -1.12 0.27
C VAL A 411 25.85 -0.14 -0.89
N VAL A 412 26.87 -0.07 -1.74
CA VAL A 412 26.72 0.48 -3.09
C VAL A 412 25.97 -0.57 -3.89
N VAL A 413 24.70 -0.28 -4.20
CA VAL A 413 23.92 -0.94 -5.25
C VAL A 413 24.16 -0.19 -6.55
#